data_AF-A0A1Q8VHE0-F1
#
_entry.id   AF-A0A1Q8VHE0-F1
#
_cell.length_a   1.000
_cell.length_b   1.000
_cell.length_c   1.000
_cell.angle_alpha   90.00
_cell.angle_beta   90.00
_cell.angle_gamma   90.00
#
_symmetry.space_group_name_H-M   'P 1'
#
loop_
_entity.id
_entity.type
_entity.pdbx_description
1 polymer ?
#
loop_
_entity_poly.entity_id
_entity_poly.type
_entity_poly.pdbx_seq_one_letter_code
_entity_poly.pdbx_strand_id
1 'polypeptide(L)'
;MHLLGRSLEAVTGQELIVQVTDIADQLKSDNLPIDPSVMQEYNESISDLYRDRRFVQQLLWITLENDRLWKAIRDYHRSYTQRSFWLRHQLLAETELERFAFRLREEWEQTFDSRVAAMKREKRTDHDIVGQEILDELTRESRARLRDRFDERWFNRGMFHALADGEIGRQIGWHPDFESKLKKIA
;
A
#
# COMPACT_ATOMS: atom_id res chain seq x y z
N MET A 1 -21.51 11.36 -0.49
CA MET A 1 -22.89 11.21 0.01
C MET A 1 -23.62 12.56 -0.11
N HIS A 2 -24.57 12.68 -1.04
CA HIS A 2 -25.27 13.93 -1.38
C HIS A 2 -26.20 14.45 -0.26
N LEU A 3 -26.68 13.56 0.61
CA LEU A 3 -27.55 13.89 1.74
C LEU A 3 -26.89 14.78 2.81
N LEU A 4 -25.69 14.41 3.25
CA LEU A 4 -24.96 15.17 4.28
C LEU A 4 -24.46 16.52 3.76
N GLY A 5 -24.36 16.66 2.43
CA GLY A 5 -24.03 17.92 1.75
C GLY A 5 -25.23 18.85 1.51
N ARG A 6 -26.45 18.50 1.96
CA ARG A 6 -27.71 19.23 1.71
C ARG A 6 -28.01 19.51 0.23
N SER A 7 -27.52 18.70 -0.70
CA SER A 7 -27.79 18.88 -2.13
C SER A 7 -29.12 18.26 -2.57
N LEU A 8 -29.84 17.58 -1.66
CA LEU A 8 -31.13 16.95 -1.89
C LEU A 8 -32.06 17.28 -0.71
N GLU A 9 -33.30 17.68 -0.99
CA GLU A 9 -34.31 17.99 0.04
C GLU A 9 -34.92 16.75 0.69
N ALA A 10 -34.95 15.62 -0.03
CA ALA A 10 -35.44 14.33 0.46
C ALA A 10 -34.76 13.17 -0.27
N VAL A 11 -34.86 11.97 0.31
CA VAL A 11 -34.49 10.69 -0.32
C VAL A 11 -35.64 9.71 -0.16
N THR A 12 -35.72 8.77 -1.09
CA THR A 12 -36.71 7.69 -1.03
C THR A 12 -36.36 6.70 0.08
N GLY A 13 -37.37 6.02 0.63
CA GLY A 13 -37.14 4.95 1.60
C GLY A 13 -36.26 3.83 1.05
N GLN A 14 -36.35 3.56 -0.26
CA GLN A 14 -35.53 2.57 -0.93
C GLN A 14 -34.05 2.96 -0.96
N GLU A 15 -33.73 4.20 -1.32
CA GLU A 15 -32.34 4.71 -1.32
C GLU A 15 -31.74 4.64 0.08
N LEU A 16 -32.51 5.00 1.11
CA LEU A 16 -32.05 4.92 2.50
C LEU A 16 -31.72 3.46 2.89
N ILE A 17 -32.61 2.51 2.58
CA ILE A 17 -32.39 1.09 2.89
C ILE A 17 -31.13 0.56 2.19
N VAL A 18 -30.92 0.93 0.93
CA VAL A 18 -29.71 0.54 0.18
C VAL A 18 -28.47 1.08 0.88
N GLN A 19 -28.43 2.37 1.22
CA GLN A 19 -27.27 2.98 1.88
C GLN A 19 -26.99 2.39 3.27
N VAL A 20 -28.03 2.15 4.08
CA VAL A 20 -27.89 1.53 5.40
C VAL A 20 -27.33 0.11 5.28
N THR A 21 -27.84 -0.65 4.31
CA THR A 21 -27.37 -2.03 4.05
C THR A 21 -25.91 -2.02 3.61
N ASP A 22 -25.51 -1.12 2.71
CA ASP A 22 -24.13 -0.99 2.25
C ASP A 22 -23.17 -0.64 3.41
N ILE A 23 -23.55 0.29 4.28
CA ILE A 23 -22.75 0.66 5.46
C ILE A 23 -22.64 -0.51 6.43
N ALA A 24 -23.76 -1.19 6.72
CA ALA A 24 -23.77 -2.35 7.61
C ALA A 24 -22.87 -3.48 7.07
N ASP A 25 -22.89 -3.71 5.75
CA ASP A 25 -22.03 -4.69 5.09
C ASP A 25 -20.54 -4.35 5.16
N GLN A 26 -20.19 -3.06 5.11
CA GLN A 26 -18.79 -2.60 5.25
C GLN A 26 -18.25 -2.73 6.68
N LEU A 27 -19.13 -2.75 7.68
CA LEU A 27 -18.76 -2.85 9.11
C LEU A 27 -18.76 -4.29 9.64
N LYS A 28 -18.99 -5.29 8.78
CA LYS A 28 -18.89 -6.71 9.14
C LYS A 28 -17.44 -7.08 9.49
N SER A 29 -17.28 -8.13 10.29
CA SER A 29 -15.98 -8.60 10.78
C SER A 29 -15.02 -9.07 9.68
N ASP A 30 -15.53 -9.38 8.49
CA ASP A 30 -14.78 -9.82 7.32
C ASP A 30 -14.50 -8.70 6.30
N ASN A 31 -14.88 -7.45 6.61
CA ASN A 31 -14.70 -6.29 5.73
C ASN A 31 -14.26 -5.04 6.49
N LEU A 32 -13.86 -3.99 5.76
CA LEU A 32 -13.51 -2.68 6.30
C LEU A 32 -14.06 -1.56 5.40
N PRO A 33 -14.58 -0.46 5.98
CA PRO A 33 -15.01 0.69 5.21
C PRO A 33 -13.82 1.45 4.64
N ILE A 34 -13.96 2.00 3.42
CA ILE A 34 -12.96 2.85 2.79
C ILE A 34 -13.16 4.30 3.24
N ASP A 35 -12.08 4.98 3.60
CA ASP A 35 -12.13 6.42 3.89
C ASP A 35 -12.40 7.18 2.59
N PRO A 36 -13.50 7.96 2.47
CA PRO A 36 -13.81 8.69 1.25
C PRO A 36 -12.69 9.65 0.78
N SER A 37 -11.83 10.11 1.68
CA SER A 37 -10.69 10.98 1.35
C SER A 37 -9.65 10.27 0.47
N VAL A 38 -9.53 8.94 0.54
CA VAL A 38 -8.57 8.20 -0.29
C VAL A 38 -9.02 8.04 -1.74
N MET A 39 -10.26 8.45 -2.07
CA MET A 39 -10.81 8.43 -3.42
C MET A 39 -10.63 9.77 -4.16
N GLN A 40 -10.09 10.79 -3.50
CA GLN A 40 -9.87 12.09 -4.11
C GLN A 40 -8.76 12.05 -5.16
N GLU A 41 -8.85 12.90 -6.18
CA GLU A 41 -7.79 13.05 -7.16
C GLU A 41 -6.53 13.61 -6.48
N TYR A 42 -5.45 12.85 -6.58
CA TYR A 42 -4.13 13.30 -6.16
C TYR A 42 -3.48 14.04 -7.32
N ASN A 43 -2.80 15.15 -7.02
CA ASN A 43 -1.97 15.84 -8.00
C ASN A 43 -0.49 15.44 -7.84
N GLU A 44 0.33 15.71 -8.85
CA GLU A 44 1.77 15.36 -8.84
C GLU A 44 2.59 16.20 -7.86
N SER A 45 2.13 17.40 -7.49
CA SER A 45 2.85 18.32 -6.59
C SER A 45 3.08 17.75 -5.19
N ILE A 46 2.30 16.76 -4.77
CA ILE A 46 2.46 16.07 -3.49
C ILE A 46 3.74 15.20 -3.47
N SER A 47 4.24 14.75 -4.64
CA SER A 47 5.42 13.87 -4.75
C SER A 47 6.66 14.45 -4.06
N ASP A 48 6.85 15.77 -4.15
CA ASP A 48 7.98 16.46 -3.52
C ASP A 48 8.01 16.30 -2.00
N LEU A 49 6.85 16.18 -1.35
CA LEU A 49 6.74 15.98 0.10
C LEU A 49 7.24 14.61 0.56
N TYR A 50 7.33 13.65 -0.38
CA TYR A 50 7.75 12.28 -0.11
C TYR A 50 9.20 12.02 -0.52
N ARG A 51 9.90 12.98 -1.15
CA ARG A 51 11.25 12.78 -1.71
C ARG A 51 12.23 12.20 -0.69
N ASP A 52 12.15 12.64 0.57
CA ASP A 52 13.07 12.22 1.63
C ASP A 52 12.62 10.94 2.37
N ARG A 53 11.45 10.40 2.04
CA ARG A 53 10.97 9.13 2.61
C ARG A 53 11.84 7.98 2.13
N ARG A 54 12.13 7.03 3.02
CA ARG A 54 13.00 5.90 2.74
C ARG A 54 12.45 5.06 1.59
N PHE A 55 11.14 4.82 1.54
CA PHE A 55 10.57 4.06 0.43
C PHE A 55 10.78 4.75 -0.93
N VAL A 56 10.71 6.09 -1.00
CA VAL A 56 10.97 6.85 -2.24
C VAL A 56 12.44 6.73 -2.63
N GLN A 57 13.36 6.87 -1.68
CA GLN A 57 14.78 6.63 -1.92
C GLN A 57 15.03 5.22 -2.48
N GLN A 58 14.36 4.19 -1.94
CA GLN A 58 14.45 2.83 -2.48
C GLN A 58 13.91 2.71 -3.91
N LEU A 59 12.80 3.39 -4.24
CA LEU A 59 12.24 3.39 -5.59
C LEU A 59 13.19 4.07 -6.60
N LEU A 60 13.90 5.12 -6.18
CA LEU A 60 14.92 5.76 -7.00
C LEU A 60 16.13 4.85 -7.23
N TRP A 61 16.50 3.99 -6.27
CA TRP A 61 17.61 3.03 -6.47
C TRP A 61 17.32 1.96 -7.52
N ILE A 62 16.06 1.68 -7.80
CA ILE A 62 15.63 0.73 -8.84
C ILE A 62 15.21 1.47 -10.13
N THR A 63 15.56 2.75 -10.26
CA THR A 63 15.27 3.56 -11.46
C THR A 63 13.75 3.66 -11.75
N LEU A 64 12.92 3.71 -10.70
CA LEU A 64 11.49 3.96 -10.84
C LEU A 64 11.25 5.47 -10.96
N GLU A 65 10.90 5.93 -12.16
CA GLU A 65 10.74 7.35 -12.48
C GLU A 65 9.31 7.71 -12.96
N ASN A 66 9.04 9.02 -13.06
CA ASN A 66 7.84 9.59 -13.66
C ASN A 66 6.54 9.02 -13.06
N ASP A 67 5.56 8.69 -13.93
CA ASP A 67 4.25 8.17 -13.57
C ASP A 67 4.27 6.98 -12.62
N ARG A 68 5.29 6.09 -12.73
CA ARG A 68 5.36 4.90 -11.86
C ARG A 68 5.71 5.30 -10.44
N LEU A 69 6.67 6.22 -10.27
CA LEU A 69 7.02 6.77 -8.96
C LEU A 69 5.83 7.50 -8.34
N TRP A 70 5.15 8.33 -9.12
CA TRP A 70 3.98 9.05 -8.65
C TRP A 70 2.84 8.11 -8.22
N LYS A 71 2.54 7.06 -8.99
CA LYS A 71 1.54 6.05 -8.63
C LYS A 71 1.90 5.31 -7.34
N ALA A 72 3.18 5.00 -7.14
CA ALA A 72 3.67 4.37 -5.91
C ALA A 72 3.50 5.28 -4.68
N ILE A 73 3.85 6.56 -4.81
CA ILE A 73 3.65 7.57 -3.75
C ILE A 73 2.17 7.74 -3.43
N ARG A 74 1.31 7.78 -4.45
CA ARG A 74 -0.14 7.86 -4.28
C ARG A 74 -0.68 6.64 -3.52
N ASP A 75 -0.27 5.44 -3.90
CA ASP A 75 -0.73 4.22 -3.22
C ASP A 75 -0.23 4.16 -1.76
N TYR A 76 1.00 4.60 -1.49
CA TYR A 76 1.52 4.78 -0.13
C TYR A 76 0.69 5.79 0.69
N HIS A 77 0.43 6.98 0.13
CA HIS A 77 -0.39 7.99 0.80
C HIS A 77 -1.79 7.44 1.12
N ARG A 78 -2.43 6.79 0.15
CA ARG A 78 -3.77 6.21 0.33
C ARG A 78 -3.77 5.14 1.42
N SER A 79 -2.79 4.24 1.43
CA SER A 79 -2.69 3.21 2.48
C SER A 79 -2.45 3.82 3.86
N TYR A 80 -1.59 4.84 3.97
CA TYR A 80 -1.34 5.59 5.21
C TYR A 80 -2.61 6.26 5.74
N THR A 81 -3.35 6.93 4.85
CA THR A 81 -4.60 7.63 5.19
C THR A 81 -5.65 6.64 5.65
N GLN A 82 -5.82 5.53 4.91
CA GLN A 82 -6.77 4.48 5.23
C GLN A 82 -6.49 3.82 6.58
N ARG A 83 -5.21 3.49 6.87
CA ARG A 83 -4.80 2.94 8.17
C ARG A 83 -5.07 3.93 9.29
N SER A 84 -4.71 5.20 9.10
CA SER A 84 -4.94 6.26 10.09
C SER A 84 -6.42 6.40 10.41
N PHE A 85 -7.28 6.32 9.39
CA PHE A 85 -8.74 6.33 9.56
C PHE A 85 -9.21 5.14 10.41
N TRP A 86 -8.82 3.91 10.05
CA TRP A 86 -9.26 2.73 10.79
C TRP A 86 -8.78 2.72 12.25
N LEU A 87 -7.53 3.09 12.49
CA LEU A 87 -6.97 3.12 13.85
C LEU A 87 -7.64 4.20 14.70
N ARG A 88 -7.84 5.41 14.15
CA ARG A 88 -8.52 6.52 14.85
C ARG A 88 -9.95 6.16 15.23
N HIS A 89 -10.66 5.44 14.36
CA HIS A 89 -12.05 5.04 14.58
C HIS A 89 -12.19 3.64 15.20
N GLN A 90 -11.09 3.02 15.64
CA GLN A 90 -11.07 1.69 16.27
C GLN A 90 -11.74 0.59 15.42
N LEU A 91 -11.66 0.72 14.09
CA LEU A 91 -12.23 -0.24 13.13
C LEU A 91 -11.29 -1.42 12.86
N LEU A 92 -9.99 -1.22 13.13
CA LEU A 92 -8.92 -2.19 12.96
C LEU A 92 -8.04 -2.21 14.21
N ALA A 93 -7.75 -3.39 14.73
CA ALA A 93 -6.80 -3.54 15.82
C ALA A 93 -5.36 -3.45 15.30
N GLU A 94 -4.45 -2.84 16.06
CA GLU A 94 -3.04 -2.74 15.69
C GLU A 94 -2.40 -4.12 15.48
N THR A 95 -2.70 -5.09 16.34
CA THR A 95 -2.22 -6.48 16.18
C THR A 95 -2.74 -7.16 14.90
N GLU A 96 -3.92 -6.79 14.40
CA GLU A 96 -4.46 -7.30 13.12
C GLU A 96 -3.64 -6.75 11.95
N LEU A 97 -3.32 -5.45 12.02
CA LEU A 97 -2.47 -4.78 11.04
C LEU A 97 -1.04 -5.33 11.04
N GLU A 98 -0.46 -5.61 12.21
CA GLU A 98 0.86 -6.25 12.34
C GLU A 98 0.89 -7.66 11.73
N ARG A 99 -0.14 -8.48 12.02
CA ARG A 99 -0.27 -9.81 11.40
C ARG A 99 -0.38 -9.73 9.89
N PHE A 100 -1.07 -8.71 9.37
CA PHE A 100 -1.16 -8.47 7.94
C PHE A 100 0.19 -8.01 7.34
N ALA A 101 0.89 -7.08 7.99
CA ALA A 101 2.22 -6.63 7.59
C ALA A 101 3.22 -7.79 7.58
N PHE A 102 3.12 -8.73 8.53
CA PHE A 102 3.91 -9.95 8.54
C PHE A 102 3.67 -10.81 7.29
N ARG A 103 2.40 -11.04 6.90
CA ARG A 103 2.06 -11.82 5.68
C ARG A 103 2.62 -11.16 4.41
N LEU A 104 2.50 -9.85 4.28
CA LEU A 104 3.09 -9.11 3.15
C LEU A 104 4.61 -9.26 3.13
N ARG A 105 5.27 -9.22 4.29
CA ARG A 105 6.71 -9.46 4.37
C ARG A 105 7.08 -10.86 3.93
N GLU A 106 6.32 -11.88 4.29
CA GLU A 106 6.56 -13.26 3.83
C GLU A 106 6.43 -13.39 2.30
N GLU A 107 5.41 -12.75 1.70
CA GLU A 107 5.30 -12.70 0.23
C GLU A 107 6.53 -12.01 -0.38
N TRP A 108 6.95 -10.88 0.20
CA TRP A 108 8.15 -10.16 -0.26
C TRP A 108 9.41 -11.01 -0.13
N GLU A 109 9.62 -11.69 0.99
CA GLU A 109 10.81 -12.50 1.26
C GLU A 109 10.95 -13.62 0.22
N GLN A 110 9.84 -14.30 -0.11
CA GLN A 110 9.85 -15.35 -1.13
C GLN A 110 10.20 -14.81 -2.53
N THR A 111 9.56 -13.71 -2.95
CA THR A 111 9.85 -13.11 -4.26
C THR A 111 11.28 -12.56 -4.31
N PHE A 112 11.72 -11.87 -3.26
CA PHE A 112 13.05 -11.27 -3.17
C PHE A 112 14.14 -12.36 -3.24
N ASP A 113 14.04 -13.40 -2.42
CA ASP A 113 15.02 -14.49 -2.40
C ASP A 113 15.08 -15.22 -3.74
N SER A 114 13.92 -15.49 -4.35
CA SER A 114 13.83 -16.12 -5.67
C SER A 114 14.53 -15.27 -6.75
N ARG A 115 14.22 -13.97 -6.81
CA ARG A 115 14.78 -13.04 -7.81
C ARG A 115 16.27 -12.82 -7.62
N VAL A 116 16.72 -12.65 -6.38
CA VAL A 116 18.15 -12.49 -6.06
C VAL A 116 18.94 -13.79 -6.33
N ALA A 117 18.37 -14.96 -6.05
CA ALA A 117 18.99 -16.23 -6.39
C ALA A 117 19.13 -16.42 -7.91
N ALA A 118 18.10 -16.07 -8.69
CA ALA A 118 18.15 -16.08 -10.14
C ALA A 118 19.21 -15.13 -10.69
N MET A 119 19.24 -13.88 -10.20
CA MET A 119 20.26 -12.88 -10.54
C MET A 119 21.69 -13.42 -10.33
N LYS A 120 21.96 -14.03 -9.17
CA LYS A 120 23.28 -14.62 -8.85
C LYS A 120 23.64 -15.77 -9.78
N ARG A 121 22.70 -16.68 -10.04
CA ARG A 121 22.89 -17.82 -10.96
C ARG A 121 23.22 -17.37 -12.38
N GLU A 122 22.54 -16.33 -12.83
CA GLU A 122 22.70 -15.75 -14.17
C GLU A 122 23.85 -14.74 -14.26
N LYS A 123 24.52 -14.44 -13.13
CA LYS A 123 25.59 -13.42 -13.02
C LYS A 123 25.17 -12.05 -13.57
N ARG A 124 23.90 -11.73 -13.36
CA ARG A 124 23.30 -10.44 -13.71
C ARG A 124 23.94 -9.33 -12.89
N THR A 125 24.09 -8.15 -13.51
CA THR A 125 24.69 -6.95 -12.89
C THR A 125 23.72 -5.76 -12.85
N ASP A 126 22.53 -5.93 -13.44
CA ASP A 126 21.42 -5.00 -13.51
C ASP A 126 20.54 -5.07 -12.26
N HIS A 127 21.15 -4.76 -11.09
CA HIS A 127 20.48 -4.88 -9.79
C HIS A 127 19.24 -3.98 -9.67
N ASP A 128 19.23 -2.84 -10.35
CA ASP A 128 18.08 -1.94 -10.44
C ASP A 128 16.90 -2.60 -11.18
N ILE A 129 17.17 -3.28 -12.30
CA ILE A 129 16.16 -4.04 -13.06
C ILE A 129 15.61 -5.20 -12.23
N VAL A 130 16.47 -5.95 -11.52
CA VAL A 130 16.01 -7.00 -10.60
C VAL A 130 15.10 -6.43 -9.50
N GLY A 131 15.41 -5.24 -9.01
CA GLY A 131 14.54 -4.55 -8.05
C GLY A 131 13.19 -4.14 -8.62
N GLN A 132 13.13 -3.74 -9.90
CA GLN A 132 11.87 -3.51 -10.60
C GLN A 132 11.08 -4.81 -10.77
N GLU A 133 11.72 -5.93 -11.11
CA GLU A 133 11.07 -7.24 -11.21
C GLU A 133 10.41 -7.65 -9.90
N ILE A 134 11.11 -7.48 -8.77
CA ILE A 134 10.58 -7.76 -7.43
C ILE A 134 9.34 -6.91 -7.15
N LEU A 135 9.41 -5.59 -7.40
CA LEU A 135 8.28 -4.69 -7.23
C LEU A 135 7.10 -5.08 -8.14
N ASP A 136 7.34 -5.33 -9.42
CA ASP A 136 6.30 -5.63 -10.40
C ASP A 136 5.62 -6.98 -10.14
N GLU A 137 6.34 -7.97 -9.63
CA GLU A 137 5.77 -9.26 -9.22
C GLU A 137 4.84 -9.08 -8.02
N LEU A 138 5.30 -8.45 -6.94
CA LEU A 138 4.51 -8.27 -5.72
C LEU A 138 3.29 -7.36 -5.94
N THR A 139 3.42 -6.31 -6.74
CA THR A 139 2.29 -5.42 -7.06
C THR A 139 1.22 -6.09 -7.93
N ARG A 140 1.56 -7.16 -8.66
CA ARG A 140 0.64 -7.93 -9.51
C ARG A 140 0.04 -9.12 -8.77
N GLU A 141 0.86 -9.83 -8.00
CA GLU A 141 0.60 -11.19 -7.54
C GLU A 141 0.28 -11.31 -6.04
N SER A 142 0.51 -10.26 -5.23
CA SER A 142 0.20 -10.29 -3.80
C SER A 142 -1.24 -10.74 -3.53
N ARG A 143 -1.41 -11.73 -2.66
CA ARG A 143 -2.70 -12.32 -2.28
C ARG A 143 -3.04 -12.08 -0.83
N ALA A 144 -2.13 -11.50 -0.06
CA ALA A 144 -2.38 -11.15 1.33
C ALA A 144 -3.63 -10.27 1.44
N ARG A 145 -4.55 -10.66 2.33
CA ARG A 145 -5.75 -9.90 2.66
C ARG A 145 -5.70 -9.44 4.11
N LEU A 146 -6.11 -8.20 4.36
CA LEU A 146 -6.28 -7.71 5.73
C LEU A 146 -7.51 -8.38 6.36
N ARG A 147 -8.62 -8.40 5.61
CA ARG A 147 -9.83 -9.20 5.87
C ARG A 147 -10.34 -9.80 4.56
N ASP A 148 -11.07 -10.90 4.63
CA ASP A 148 -11.43 -11.72 3.46
C ASP A 148 -12.16 -10.94 2.35
N ARG A 149 -13.09 -10.04 2.71
CA ARG A 149 -13.85 -9.23 1.74
C ARG A 149 -13.23 -7.85 1.44
N PHE A 150 -12.12 -7.50 2.10
CA PHE A 150 -11.37 -6.28 1.78
C PHE A 150 -10.33 -6.58 0.69
N ASP A 151 -10.64 -6.24 -0.57
CA ASP A 151 -9.84 -6.57 -1.77
C ASP A 151 -9.30 -5.35 -2.53
N GLU A 152 -8.70 -4.41 -1.79
CA GLU A 152 -8.19 -3.18 -2.39
C GLU A 152 -6.71 -3.30 -2.78
N ARG A 153 -6.42 -3.57 -4.06
CA ARG A 153 -5.02 -3.76 -4.54
C ARG A 153 -4.10 -2.58 -4.24
N TRP A 154 -4.60 -1.35 -4.33
CA TRP A 154 -3.80 -0.16 -4.01
C TRP A 154 -3.36 -0.14 -2.54
N PHE A 155 -4.12 -0.77 -1.65
CA PHE A 155 -3.78 -0.87 -0.24
C PHE A 155 -2.56 -1.78 -0.04
N ASN A 156 -2.52 -2.95 -0.67
CA ASN A 156 -1.34 -3.84 -0.61
C ASN A 156 -0.10 -3.16 -1.18
N ARG A 157 -0.22 -2.52 -2.35
CA ARG A 157 0.90 -1.78 -2.96
C ARG A 157 1.43 -0.69 -2.03
N GLY A 158 0.54 0.12 -1.45
CA GLY A 158 0.92 1.12 -0.46
C GLY A 158 1.49 0.54 0.84
N MET A 159 1.05 -0.65 1.25
CA MET A 159 1.56 -1.33 2.44
C MET A 159 2.96 -1.91 2.25
N PHE A 160 3.28 -2.41 1.06
CA PHE A 160 4.67 -2.74 0.73
C PHE A 160 5.57 -1.50 0.81
N HIS A 161 5.10 -0.34 0.36
CA HIS A 161 5.85 0.91 0.53
C HIS A 161 5.98 1.32 2.00
N ALA A 162 4.97 1.09 2.84
CA ALA A 162 5.07 1.33 4.29
C ALA A 162 6.09 0.40 4.98
N LEU A 163 6.15 -0.87 4.58
CA LEU A 163 7.20 -1.80 5.00
C LEU A 163 8.58 -1.32 4.53
N ALA A 164 8.71 -0.85 3.28
CA ALA A 164 9.97 -0.35 2.74
C ALA A 164 10.43 0.96 3.41
N ASP A 165 9.48 1.79 3.85
CA ASP A 165 9.76 3.01 4.62
C ASP A 165 10.26 2.70 6.04
N GLY A 166 9.91 1.52 6.57
CA GLY A 166 10.17 1.13 7.95
C GLY A 166 9.15 1.70 8.94
N GLU A 167 7.98 2.13 8.45
CA GLU A 167 6.91 2.70 9.27
C GLU A 167 6.19 1.63 10.11
N ILE A 168 6.13 0.41 9.59
CA ILE A 168 5.45 -0.72 10.22
C ILE A 168 6.23 -2.00 9.99
N GLY A 169 6.16 -2.91 10.96
CA GLY A 169 6.78 -4.23 10.87
C GLY A 169 8.29 -4.16 10.70
N ARG A 170 8.86 -5.23 10.11
CA ARG A 170 10.29 -5.27 9.78
C ARG A 170 10.51 -4.63 8.42
N GLN A 171 11.47 -3.71 8.35
CA GLN A 171 11.80 -3.00 7.12
C GLN A 171 12.22 -3.98 6.01
N ILE A 172 11.66 -3.78 4.82
CA ILE A 172 12.00 -4.51 3.58
C ILE A 172 12.74 -3.60 2.60
N GLY A 173 13.15 -4.14 1.44
CA GLY A 173 13.64 -3.31 0.36
C GLY A 173 13.53 -3.89 -1.04
N TRP A 174 13.69 -3.02 -2.03
CA TRP A 174 13.45 -3.37 -3.43
C TRP A 174 14.74 -3.77 -4.15
N HIS A 175 15.83 -3.04 -3.92
CA HIS A 175 17.11 -3.30 -4.56
C HIS A 175 17.80 -4.53 -3.92
N PRO A 176 18.47 -5.43 -4.69
CA PRO A 176 19.21 -6.56 -4.13
C PRO A 176 20.19 -6.19 -3.00
N ASP A 177 20.86 -5.05 -3.13
CA ASP A 177 21.75 -4.49 -2.10
C ASP A 177 21.10 -3.49 -1.12
N PHE A 178 19.77 -3.51 -0.94
CA PHE A 178 19.04 -2.47 -0.19
C PHE A 178 19.58 -2.25 1.22
N GLU A 179 19.98 -3.31 1.95
CA GLU A 179 20.52 -3.17 3.30
C GLU A 179 21.79 -2.30 3.33
N SER A 180 22.67 -2.48 2.35
CA SER A 180 23.90 -1.70 2.23
C SER A 180 23.61 -0.25 1.84
N LYS A 181 22.59 -0.03 1.00
CA LYS A 181 22.18 1.31 0.57
C LYS A 181 21.48 2.07 1.69
N LEU A 182 20.61 1.40 2.46
CA LEU A 182 19.96 1.96 3.65
C LEU A 182 20.98 2.42 4.69
N LYS A 183 22.04 1.63 4.94
CA LYS A 183 23.13 2.01 5.85
C LYS A 183 23.90 3.28 5.42
N LYS A 184 23.88 3.63 4.13
CA LYS A 184 24.56 4.84 3.61
C LYS A 184 23.73 6.11 3.76
N ILE A 185 22.41 5.98 3.93
CA ILE A 185 21.48 7.10 4.07
C ILE A 185 20.89 7.20 5.50
N ALA A 186 21.27 6.30 6.39
CA ALA A 186 20.93 6.31 7.81
C ALA A 186 21.90 7.18 8.60
#